data_AF-A0A6V8P0K8-F1
#
_entry.id   AF-A0A6V8P0K8-F1
#
_cell.length_a   1.000
_cell.length_b   1.000
_cell.length_c   1.000
_cell.angle_alpha   90.00
_cell.angle_beta   90.00
_cell.angle_gamma   90.00
#
_symmetry.space_group_name_H-M   'P 1'
#
loop_
_entity.id
_entity.type
_entity.pdbx_description
1 polymer ?
#
loop_
_entity_poly.entity_id
_entity_poly.type
_entity_poly.pdbx_seq_one_letter_code
_entity_poly.pdbx_strand_id
1 'polypeptide(L)' 'LILPWVSSQNLASRVLAGVARRLPKDWQTRYGYQPVLLETFVEQGRFRGTCYRAANWILCAIAHKIHYVTSAVM' A
#
# COMPACT_ATOMS: atom_id res chain seq x y z
N LEU A 1 -1.78 10.18 -7.05
CA LEU A 1 -2.78 11.02 -6.36
C LEU A 1 -4.17 10.68 -6.89
N ILE A 2 -5.16 10.52 -6.02
CA ILE A 2 -6.58 10.47 -6.40
C ILE A 2 -7.10 11.91 -6.26
N LEU A 3 -7.73 12.44 -7.31
CA LEU A 3 -8.20 13.82 -7.32
C LEU A 3 -9.42 13.97 -6.38
N PRO A 4 -9.58 15.11 -5.67
CA PRO A 4 -10.64 15.28 -4.67
C PRO A 4 -12.07 15.09 -5.17
N TRP A 5 -12.31 15.34 -6.46
CA TRP A 5 -13.63 15.20 -7.09
C TRP A 5 -13.94 13.77 -7.57
N VAL A 6 -13.00 12.84 -7.45
CA VAL A 6 -13.20 11.44 -7.83
C VAL A 6 -13.80 10.68 -6.64
N SER A 7 -15.07 10.31 -6.76
CA SER A 7 -15.76 9.44 -5.80
C SER A 7 -16.03 8.08 -6.44
N SER A 8 -15.36 7.05 -5.94
CA SER A 8 -15.55 5.67 -6.38
C SER A 8 -15.29 4.71 -5.24
N GLN A 9 -16.20 3.75 -5.04
CA GLN A 9 -16.11 2.80 -3.95
C GLN A 9 -14.88 1.90 -4.13
N ASN A 10 -14.09 1.74 -3.07
CA ASN A 10 -12.91 0.86 -3.03
C ASN A 10 -11.83 1.16 -4.08
N LEU A 11 -11.83 2.35 -4.69
CA LEU A 11 -10.86 2.71 -5.72
C LEU A 11 -9.42 2.59 -5.22
N ALA A 12 -9.14 3.12 -4.02
CA ALA A 12 -7.80 3.12 -3.44
C ALA A 12 -7.27 1.68 -3.23
N SER A 13 -8.06 0.79 -2.61
CA SER A 13 -7.64 -0.59 -2.38
C SER A 13 -7.47 -1.37 -3.69
N ARG A 14 -8.34 -1.14 -4.68
CA ARG A 14 -8.22 -1.76 -6.00
C ARG A 14 -6.95 -1.34 -6.73
N VAL A 15 -6.62 -0.05 -6.70
CA VAL A 15 -5.37 0.47 -7.29
C VAL A 15 -4.16 -0.11 -6.55
N LEU A 16 -4.15 -0.07 -5.22
CA LEU A 16 -3.05 -0.60 -4.39
C LEU A 16 -2.78 -2.09 -4.68
N ALA A 17 -3.83 -2.92 -4.71
CA ALA A 17 -3.70 -4.34 -5.00
C ALA A 17 -3.21 -4.60 -6.44
N GLY A 18 -3.65 -3.79 -7.41
CA GLY A 18 -3.19 -3.88 -8.79
C GLY A 18 -1.71 -3.53 -8.94
N VAL A 19 -1.27 -2.44 -8.29
CA VAL A 19 0.12 -2.02 -8.30
C VAL A 19 1.01 -3.05 -7.62
N ALA A 20 0.66 -3.51 -6.42
CA ALA A 20 1.46 -4.49 -5.67
C ALA A 20 1.72 -5.79 -6.46
N ARG A 21 0.73 -6.29 -7.21
CA ARG A 21 0.91 -7.49 -8.05
C ARG A 21 1.82 -7.26 -9.26
N ARG A 22 1.82 -6.05 -9.83
CA ARG A 22 2.57 -5.75 -11.06
C ARG A 22 4.02 -5.35 -10.75
N LEU A 23 4.23 -4.72 -9.60
CA LEU A 23 5.48 -4.08 -9.22
C LEU A 23 6.72 -4.99 -9.36
N PRO A 24 6.73 -6.26 -8.90
CA PRO A 24 7.92 -7.10 -8.98
C PRO A 24 8.40 -7.30 -10.42
N LYS A 25 7.45 -7.50 -11.35
CA LYS A 25 7.75 -7.70 -12.77
C LYS A 25 8.28 -6.43 -13.43
N ASP A 26 7.65 -5.30 -13.15
CA ASP A 26 8.09 -4.00 -13.68
C ASP A 26 9.49 -3.65 -13.15
N TRP A 27 9.77 -3.95 -11.88
CA TRP A 27 11.09 -3.75 -11.27
C TRP A 27 12.16 -4.66 -11.85
N GLN A 28 11.86 -5.95 -12.03
CA GLN A 28 12.81 -6.89 -12.64
C GLN A 28 13.21 -6.41 -14.04
N THR A 29 12.23 -5.95 -14.82
CA THR A 29 12.45 -5.48 -16.19
C THR A 29 13.33 -4.22 -16.22
N ARG A 30 13.13 -3.31 -15.25
CA ARG A 30 13.81 -2.01 -15.24
C ARG A 30 15.16 -2.03 -14.52
N TYR A 31 15.27 -2.79 -13.44
CA TYR A 31 16.37 -2.73 -12.48
C TYR A 31 17.06 -4.09 -12.24
N GLY A 32 16.55 -5.18 -12.82
CA GLY A 32 17.18 -6.49 -12.72
C GLY A 32 16.94 -7.26 -11.42
N TYR A 33 16.05 -6.77 -10.54
CA TYR A 33 15.67 -7.49 -9.32
C TYR A 33 14.17 -7.34 -8.99
N GLN A 34 13.65 -8.27 -8.21
CA GLN A 34 12.27 -8.25 -7.73
C GLN A 34 12.21 -7.76 -6.28
N PRO A 35 11.53 -6.63 -5.99
CA PRO A 35 11.22 -6.27 -4.61
C PRO A 35 10.33 -7.35 -3.98
N VAL A 36 10.57 -7.61 -2.69
CA VAL A 36 9.82 -8.62 -1.90
C VAL A 36 8.89 -7.98 -0.88
N LEU A 37 8.99 -6.67 -0.68
CA LEU A 37 8.29 -5.94 0.36
C LEU A 37 7.84 -4.55 -0.10
N LEU A 38 6.66 -4.13 0.33
CA LEU A 38 6.21 -2.74 0.25
C LEU A 38 5.90 -2.17 1.63
N GLU A 39 6.43 -0.97 1.87
CA GLU A 39 6.32 -0.24 3.12
C GLU A 39 5.51 1.05 2.96
N THR A 40 4.57 1.33 3.87
CA THR A 40 3.84 2.60 3.93
C THR A 40 3.55 3.01 5.37
N PHE A 41 3.24 4.29 5.55
CA PHE A 41 3.01 4.90 6.85
C PHE A 41 1.59 5.46 6.93
N VAL A 42 0.90 5.22 8.04
CA VAL A 42 -0.44 5.74 8.28
C VAL A 42 -0.47 6.53 9.59
N GLU A 43 -0.84 7.81 9.49
CA GLU A 43 -1.05 8.67 10.65
C GLU A 43 -2.36 8.30 11.37
N GLN A 44 -2.25 7.69 12.55
CA GLN A 44 -3.37 7.16 13.35
C GLN A 44 -4.44 8.20 13.68
N GLY A 45 -4.02 9.43 13.98
CA GLY A 45 -4.95 10.49 14.40
C GLY A 45 -5.90 10.93 13.29
N ARG A 46 -5.57 10.65 12.03
CA ARG A 46 -6.33 11.12 10.86
C ARG A 46 -6.90 9.98 10.03
N PHE A 47 -6.22 8.83 9.98
CA PHE A 47 -6.56 7.76 9.06
C PHE A 47 -6.52 6.38 9.71
N ARG A 48 -7.54 5.56 9.41
CA ARG A 48 -7.65 4.17 9.91
C ARG A 48 -6.87 3.15 9.07
N GLY A 49 -6.37 3.55 7.90
CA GLY A 49 -5.63 2.67 6.98
C GLY A 49 -6.49 1.60 6.30
N THR A 50 -7.82 1.79 6.21
CA THR A 50 -8.77 0.80 5.69
C THR A 50 -8.44 0.33 4.27
N CYS A 51 -7.99 1.22 3.39
CA CYS A 51 -7.64 0.85 2.00
C CYS A 51 -6.44 -0.09 1.92
N TYR A 52 -5.47 0.01 2.82
CA TYR A 52 -4.32 -0.89 2.89
C TYR A 52 -4.75 -2.28 3.35
N ARG A 53 -5.55 -2.36 4.43
CA ARG A 53 -6.10 -3.64 4.91
C ARG A 53 -6.95 -4.33 3.84
N ALA A 54 -7.79 -3.57 3.15
CA ALA A 54 -8.62 -4.08 2.05
C ALA A 54 -7.81 -4.50 0.81
N ALA A 55 -6.54 -4.07 0.69
CA ALA A 55 -5.61 -4.51 -0.34
C ALA A 55 -4.69 -5.66 0.13
N ASN A 56 -5.02 -6.32 1.25
CA ASN A 56 -4.26 -7.41 1.89
C ASN A 56 -2.89 -7.00 2.46
N TRP A 57 -2.72 -5.74 2.87
CA TRP A 57 -1.51 -5.30 3.56
C TRP A 57 -1.59 -5.67 5.05
N ILE A 58 -0.48 -6.15 5.60
CA ILE A 58 -0.36 -6.56 7.00
C ILE A 58 0.19 -5.38 7.82
N LEU A 59 -0.27 -5.23 9.06
CA LEU A 59 0.33 -4.28 10.02
C LEU A 59 1.51 -4.98 10.72
N CYS A 60 2.75 -4.55 10.46
CA CYS A 60 3.92 -5.18 11.07
C CYS A 60 4.48 -4.42 12.29
N ALA A 61 4.28 -3.10 12.43
CA ALA A 61 4.76 -2.37 13.61
C ALA A 61 3.95 -1.10 13.93
N ILE A 62 4.11 -0.59 15.15
CA ILE A 62 3.56 0.68 15.61
C ILE A 62 4.69 1.45 16.30
N ALA A 63 4.98 2.70 15.89
CA ALA A 63 5.90 3.55 16.65
C ALA A 63 5.34 4.96 16.84
N HIS A 64 5.42 5.46 18.08
CA HIS A 64 5.15 6.84 18.51
C HIS A 64 4.13 7.61 17.65
N LYS A 65 2.83 7.29 17.83
CA LYS A 65 1.66 7.92 17.17
C LYS A 65 1.54 7.78 15.63
N ILE A 66 2.43 7.02 14.98
CA ILE A 66 2.33 6.62 13.57
C ILE A 66 2.26 5.08 13.49
N HIS A 67 1.33 4.53 12.70
CA HIS A 67 1.36 3.09 12.40
C HIS A 67 2.25 2.84 11.19
N TYR A 68 3.19 1.91 11.36
CA TYR A 68 3.90 1.29 10.25
C TYR A 68 2.96 0.20 9.72
N VAL A 69 2.15 0.54 8.72
CA VAL A 69 1.35 -0.47 8.00
C VAL A 69 2.24 -1.02 6.91
N THR A 70 2.97 -2.11 7.18
CA THR A 70 4.07 -2.52 6.32
C THR A 70 3.98 -4.00 5.99
N SER A 71 4.24 -4.31 4.72
CA SER A 71 4.20 -5.63 4.06
C SER A 71 2.87 -5.97 3.38
N ALA A 72 2.71 -5.55 2.14
CA ALA A 72 2.22 -6.50 1.14
C ALA A 72 3.43 -7.39 0.80
N VAL A 73 3.43 -8.64 1.27
CA VAL A 73 4.35 -9.64 0.73
C VAL A 73 3.96 -9.82 -0.73
N MET A 74 4.87 -9.48 -1.64
CA MET A 74 4.63 -9.56 -3.09
C MET A 74 4.94 -10.95 -3.63
#